data_AF-A0A966NM34-F1
#
_entry.id   AF-A0A966NM34-F1
#
_cell.length_a   1.000
_cell.length_b   1.000
_cell.length_c   1.000
_cell.angle_alpha   90.00
_cell.angle_beta   90.00
_cell.angle_gamma   90.00
#
_symmetry.space_group_name_H-M   'P 1'
#
loop_
_entity.id
_entity.type
_entity.pdbx_description
1 polymer ?
#
loop_
_entity_poly.entity_id
_entity_poly.type
_entity_poly.pdbx_seq_one_letter_code
_entity_poly.pdbx_strand_id
1 'polypeptide(L)'
;MSKEHAKPAGRIVNIDGRDRRPWALQTRDKILNAAVEEIAERGFERARLVDIAERAGVTVGSIYTWYRDKTDLFTAALDHAIEEQRSNNERILSLLPDHGNGAWTWKIAAMVPRNTKDETPSATQRLLVEAVYA
;
A
#
# COMPACT_ATOMS: atom_id res chain seq x y z
N MET A 1 22.75 3.09 24.58
CA MET A 1 23.61 2.11 23.88
C MET A 1 22.86 1.64 22.64
N SER A 2 23.09 2.30 21.51
CA SER A 2 22.40 2.01 20.24
C SER A 2 22.96 0.73 19.62
N LYS A 3 22.09 -0.24 19.33
CA LYS A 3 22.48 -1.44 18.57
C LYS A 3 22.63 -1.05 17.10
N GLU A 4 23.88 -0.92 16.68
CA GLU A 4 24.29 -0.88 15.29
C GLU A 4 23.89 -2.21 14.63
N HIS A 5 22.86 -2.16 13.80
CA HIS A 5 22.45 -3.30 12.99
C HIS A 5 23.46 -3.46 11.85
N ALA A 6 24.45 -4.33 12.06
CA ALA A 6 25.43 -4.69 11.04
C ALA A 6 24.73 -5.13 9.75
N LYS A 7 25.03 -4.46 8.63
CA LYS A 7 24.54 -4.83 7.29
C LYS A 7 25.14 -6.19 6.90
N PRO A 8 24.34 -7.24 6.65
CA PRO A 8 24.88 -8.52 6.21
C PRO A 8 25.49 -8.40 4.80
N ALA A 9 26.66 -9.02 4.63
CA ALA A 9 27.40 -9.05 3.39
C ALA A 9 26.62 -9.81 2.28
N GLY A 10 26.35 -9.11 1.18
CA GLY A 10 26.65 -9.65 -0.15
C GLY A 10 25.80 -10.75 -0.76
N ARG A 11 24.51 -10.91 -0.45
CA ARG A 11 23.63 -11.75 -1.30
C ARG A 11 22.93 -10.89 -2.35
N ILE A 12 23.40 -10.88 -3.58
CA ILE A 12 22.66 -10.23 -4.68
C ILE A 12 21.38 -11.04 -4.95
N VAL A 13 20.26 -10.35 -5.15
CA VAL A 13 18.96 -10.93 -5.51
C VAL A 13 18.51 -10.33 -6.84
N ASN A 14 17.95 -11.15 -7.73
CA ASN A 14 17.37 -10.66 -8.97
C ASN A 14 15.97 -10.10 -8.69
N ILE A 15 15.76 -8.80 -8.96
CA ILE A 15 14.50 -8.08 -8.80
C ILE A 15 14.23 -7.34 -10.10
N ASP A 16 13.08 -7.58 -10.73
CA ASP A 16 12.68 -6.97 -12.00
C ASP A 16 13.73 -7.17 -13.12
N GLY A 17 14.38 -8.34 -13.15
CA GLY A 17 15.45 -8.65 -14.12
C GLY A 17 16.79 -7.97 -13.82
N ARG A 18 16.94 -7.31 -12.66
CA ARG A 18 18.16 -6.61 -12.25
C ARG A 18 18.73 -7.17 -10.95
N ASP A 19 20.05 -7.27 -10.91
CA ASP A 19 20.80 -7.66 -9.72
C ASP A 19 20.80 -6.53 -8.69
N ARG A 20 20.16 -6.78 -7.55
CA ARG A 20 19.99 -5.81 -6.48
C ARG A 20 20.43 -6.37 -5.13
N ARG A 21 20.66 -5.48 -4.17
CA ARG A 21 20.93 -5.86 -2.77
C ARG A 21 19.63 -6.39 -2.13
N PRO A 22 19.69 -7.26 -1.10
CA PRO A 22 18.48 -7.83 -0.48
C PRO A 22 17.53 -6.77 0.06
N TRP A 23 18.08 -5.75 0.70
CA TRP A 23 17.31 -4.65 1.30
C TRP A 23 16.72 -3.69 0.25
N ALA A 24 17.01 -3.88 -1.04
CA ALA A 24 16.44 -3.07 -2.10
C ALA A 24 14.91 -3.17 -2.13
N LEU A 25 14.34 -4.33 -1.79
CA LEU A 25 12.89 -4.51 -1.62
C LEU A 25 12.34 -3.61 -0.49
N GLN A 26 13.01 -3.57 0.66
CA GLN A 26 12.60 -2.69 1.76
C GLN A 26 12.65 -1.21 1.36
N THR A 27 13.62 -0.81 0.53
CA THR A 27 13.67 0.55 -0.01
C THR A 27 12.52 0.81 -0.98
N ARG A 28 12.20 -0.15 -1.86
CA ARG A 28 11.06 -0.06 -2.78
C ARG A 28 9.74 0.08 -2.02
N ASP A 29 9.52 -0.73 -0.98
CA ASP A 29 8.30 -0.66 -0.15
C ASP A 29 8.16 0.68 0.56
N LYS A 30 9.26 1.24 1.10
CA LYS A 30 9.25 2.59 1.69
C LYS A 30 8.86 3.67 0.68
N ILE A 31 9.36 3.58 -0.55
CA ILE A 31 9.02 4.52 -1.62
C ILE A 31 7.53 4.41 -1.97
N LEU A 32 7.01 3.19 -2.09
CA LEU A 32 5.61 2.94 -2.42
C LEU A 32 4.68 3.45 -1.32
N ASN A 33 4.95 3.13 -0.05
CA ASN A 33 4.16 3.63 1.08
C ASN A 33 4.18 5.16 1.16
N ALA A 34 5.35 5.78 1.01
CA ALA A 34 5.46 7.24 1.00
C ALA A 34 4.69 7.88 -0.15
N ALA A 35 4.68 7.24 -1.33
CA ALA A 35 3.90 7.71 -2.47
C ALA A 35 2.40 7.63 -2.18
N VAL A 36 1.90 6.49 -1.67
CA VAL A 36 0.49 6.31 -1.28
C VAL A 36 0.04 7.41 -0.34
N GLU A 37 0.81 7.69 0.71
CA GLU A 37 0.44 8.72 1.69
C GLU A 37 0.46 10.15 1.09
N GLU A 38 1.49 10.51 0.32
CA GLU A 38 1.57 11.83 -0.33
C GLU A 38 0.40 12.08 -1.28
N ILE A 39 0.02 11.05 -2.05
CA ILE A 39 -1.12 11.08 -2.96
C ILE A 39 -2.43 11.22 -2.17
N ALA A 40 -2.60 10.44 -1.10
CA ALA A 40 -3.79 10.48 -0.28
C ALA A 40 -4.00 11.86 0.37
N GLU A 41 -2.91 12.52 0.77
CA GLU A 41 -2.96 13.84 1.39
C GLU A 41 -3.19 14.98 0.39
N ARG A 42 -2.55 14.93 -0.79
CA ARG A 42 -2.49 16.09 -1.70
C ARG A 42 -3.19 15.90 -3.03
N GLY A 43 -3.48 14.65 -3.40
CA GLY A 43 -3.95 14.25 -4.72
C GLY A 43 -2.82 14.09 -5.72
N PHE A 44 -3.08 13.29 -6.77
CA PHE A 44 -2.07 12.93 -7.78
C PHE A 44 -1.36 14.15 -8.38
N GLU A 45 -2.09 15.16 -8.86
CA GLU A 45 -1.50 16.33 -9.53
C GLU A 45 -0.52 17.10 -8.63
N ARG A 46 -0.86 17.26 -7.34
CA ARG A 46 -0.07 18.07 -6.40
C ARG A 46 1.03 17.31 -5.68
N ALA A 47 1.01 15.97 -5.70
CA ALA A 47 2.05 15.14 -5.10
C ALA A 47 3.42 15.42 -5.74
N ARG A 48 4.47 15.56 -4.92
CA ARG A 48 5.83 15.86 -5.39
C ARG A 48 6.79 14.71 -5.09
N LEU A 49 7.62 14.34 -6.06
CA LEU A 49 8.64 13.30 -5.88
C LEU A 49 9.65 13.64 -4.78
N VAL A 50 9.92 14.93 -4.55
CA VAL A 50 10.80 15.39 -3.48
C VAL A 50 10.22 15.04 -2.11
N ASP A 51 8.93 15.32 -1.91
CA ASP A 51 8.23 15.07 -0.65
C ASP A 51 8.10 13.56 -0.39
N ILE A 52 7.87 12.77 -1.44
CA ILE A 52 7.88 11.29 -1.39
C ILE A 52 9.28 10.77 -0.99
N ALA A 53 10.34 11.31 -1.59
CA ALA A 53 11.71 10.89 -1.30
C ALA A 53 12.10 11.21 0.14
N GLU A 54 11.76 12.41 0.62
CA GLU A 54 11.98 12.83 2.01
C GLU A 54 11.26 11.89 2.99
N ARG A 55 9.97 11.64 2.75
CA ARG A 55 9.15 10.74 3.58
C ARG A 55 9.66 9.29 3.59
N ALA A 56 10.14 8.78 2.46
CA ALA A 56 10.74 7.46 2.35
C ALA A 56 12.17 7.36 2.91
N GLY A 57 12.81 8.50 3.22
CA GLY A 57 14.20 8.56 3.66
C GLY A 57 15.19 8.19 2.56
N VAL A 58 14.90 8.55 1.31
CA VAL A 58 15.73 8.26 0.13
C VAL A 58 15.98 9.53 -0.69
N THR A 59 16.82 9.43 -1.72
CA THR A 59 16.97 10.51 -2.70
C THR A 59 15.95 10.38 -3.83
N VAL A 60 15.61 11.48 -4.50
CA VAL A 60 14.78 11.44 -5.71
C VAL A 60 15.42 10.58 -6.80
N GLY A 61 16.75 10.63 -6.93
CA GLY A 61 17.49 9.75 -7.84
C GLY A 61 17.28 8.26 -7.54
N SER A 62 17.15 7.88 -6.26
CA SER A 62 16.82 6.52 -5.85
C SER A 62 15.45 6.08 -6.36
N ILE A 63 14.45 6.96 -6.36
CA ILE A 63 13.11 6.66 -6.92
C ILE A 63 13.23 6.34 -8.42
N TYR A 64 14.00 7.14 -9.17
CA TYR A 64 14.22 6.93 -10.60
C TYR A 64 14.94 5.62 -10.94
N THR A 65 15.61 4.96 -9.97
CA THR A 65 16.17 3.62 -10.20
C THR A 65 15.10 2.53 -10.30
N TRP A 66 13.91 2.78 -9.74
CA TRP A 66 12.78 1.87 -9.69
C TRP A 66 11.72 2.25 -10.72
N TYR A 67 11.41 3.54 -10.83
CA TYR A 67 10.27 4.04 -11.61
C TYR A 67 10.74 5.09 -12.62
N ARG A 68 10.24 4.99 -13.84
CA ARG A 68 10.67 5.87 -14.93
C ARG A 68 10.14 7.29 -14.78
N ASP A 69 8.92 7.42 -14.26
CA ASP A 69 8.21 8.68 -14.13
C ASP A 69 7.21 8.63 -12.96
N LYS A 70 6.54 9.77 -12.69
CA LYS A 70 5.57 9.90 -11.59
C LYS A 70 4.35 9.00 -11.79
N THR A 71 3.93 8.76 -13.04
CA THR A 71 2.78 7.90 -13.35
C THR A 71 3.10 6.43 -13.12
N ASP A 72 4.31 6.00 -13.48
CA ASP A 72 4.82 4.66 -13.21
C ASP A 72 4.91 4.38 -11.70
N LEU A 73 5.50 5.31 -10.93
CA LEU A 73 5.50 5.24 -9.47
C LEU A 73 4.09 5.16 -8.89
N PHE A 74 3.19 6.01 -9.38
CA PHE A 74 1.80 6.05 -8.91
C PHE A 74 1.07 4.74 -9.16
N THR A 75 1.21 4.18 -10.37
CA THR A 75 0.56 2.92 -10.74
C THR A 75 1.07 1.80 -9.83
N ALA A 76 2.38 1.72 -9.62
CA ALA A 76 2.96 0.75 -8.71
C ALA A 76 2.53 0.96 -7.25
N ALA A 77 2.38 2.21 -6.80
CA ALA A 77 1.90 2.56 -5.45
C ALA A 77 0.44 2.13 -5.24
N LEU A 78 -0.40 2.29 -6.26
CA LEU A 78 -1.78 1.83 -6.23
C LEU A 78 -1.86 0.30 -6.16
N ASP A 79 -1.11 -0.39 -7.02
CA ASP A 79 -1.03 -1.86 -7.01
C ASP A 79 -0.55 -2.38 -5.65
N HIS A 80 0.46 -1.72 -5.07
CA HIS A 80 0.97 -2.04 -3.73
C HIS A 80 -0.10 -1.89 -2.65
N ALA A 81 -0.82 -0.76 -2.64
CA ALA A 81 -1.89 -0.51 -1.67
C ALA A 81 -3.06 -1.50 -1.81
N ILE A 82 -3.45 -1.84 -3.03
CA ILE A 82 -4.50 -2.84 -3.30
C ILE A 82 -4.07 -4.22 -2.77
N GLU A 83 -2.83 -4.61 -3.02
CA GLU A 83 -2.30 -5.90 -2.58
C GLU A 83 -2.16 -5.99 -1.06
N GLU A 84 -1.72 -4.91 -0.41
CA GLU A 84 -1.68 -4.82 1.05
C GLU A 84 -3.10 -4.91 1.63
N GLN A 85 -4.06 -4.18 1.05
CA GLN A 85 -5.46 -4.22 1.47
C GLN A 85 -6.05 -5.62 1.28
N ARG A 86 -5.78 -6.28 0.15
CA ARG A 86 -6.21 -7.67 -0.12
C ARG A 86 -5.67 -8.63 0.92
N SER A 87 -4.36 -8.55 1.19
CA SER A 87 -3.69 -9.40 2.18
C SER A 87 -4.27 -9.20 3.58
N ASN A 88 -4.54 -7.95 3.97
CA ASN A 88 -5.16 -7.64 5.25
C ASN A 88 -6.61 -8.16 5.32
N ASN A 89 -7.37 -8.04 4.24
CA ASN A 89 -8.73 -8.55 4.15
C ASN A 89 -8.77 -10.08 4.26
N GLU A 90 -7.89 -10.79 3.55
CA GLU A 90 -7.75 -12.25 3.64
C GLU A 90 -7.40 -12.68 5.06
N ARG A 91 -6.47 -11.96 5.71
CA ARG A 91 -6.12 -12.20 7.11
C ARG A 91 -7.33 -12.04 8.02
N ILE A 92 -8.09 -10.95 7.91
CA ILE A 92 -9.28 -10.72 8.73
C ILE A 92 -10.33 -11.81 8.48
N LEU A 93 -10.60 -12.15 7.22
CA LEU A 93 -11.58 -13.17 6.86
C LEU A 93 -11.20 -14.54 7.46
N SER A 94 -9.92 -14.90 7.48
CA SER A 94 -9.46 -16.15 8.11
C SER A 94 -9.63 -16.22 9.62
N LEU A 95 -9.77 -15.07 10.29
CA LEU A 95 -10.00 -15.00 11.74
C LEU A 95 -11.48 -15.08 12.11
N LEU A 96 -12.39 -14.90 11.15
CA LEU A 96 -13.83 -14.95 11.39
C LEU A 96 -14.33 -16.40 11.31
N PRO A 97 -15.31 -16.80 12.14
CA PRO A 97 -15.91 -18.13 12.04
C PRO A 97 -16.64 -18.31 10.70
N ASP A 98 -16.68 -19.54 10.20
CA ASP A 98 -17.44 -19.88 8.99
C ASP A 98 -18.94 -19.78 9.28
N HIS A 99 -19.56 -18.69 8.84
CA HIS A 99 -20.98 -18.45 8.96
C HIS A 99 -21.62 -18.67 7.58
N GLY A 100 -22.11 -19.89 7.32
CA GLY A 100 -22.71 -20.28 6.03
C GLY A 100 -23.77 -19.30 5.50
N ASN A 101 -23.95 -19.24 4.18
CA ASN A 101 -24.87 -18.42 3.36
C ASN A 101 -25.05 -16.90 3.66
N GLY A 102 -24.53 -16.35 4.76
CA GLY A 102 -24.38 -14.92 5.04
C GLY A 102 -23.01 -14.36 4.65
N ALA A 103 -22.19 -15.15 3.93
CA ALA A 103 -20.79 -14.86 3.67
C ALA A 103 -20.51 -13.69 2.72
N TRP A 104 -21.49 -13.27 1.90
CA TRP A 104 -21.29 -12.17 0.94
C TRP A 104 -21.39 -10.79 1.58
N THR A 105 -22.16 -10.62 2.66
CA THR A 105 -22.26 -9.37 3.43
C THR A 105 -20.96 -9.07 4.17
N TRP A 106 -20.28 -10.08 4.74
CA TRP A 106 -18.95 -9.90 5.32
C TRP A 106 -17.87 -9.63 4.28
N LYS A 107 -18.00 -10.21 3.08
CA LYS A 107 -17.10 -9.92 1.94
C LYS A 107 -17.27 -8.47 1.46
N ILE A 108 -18.51 -7.96 1.36
CA ILE A 108 -18.76 -6.53 1.08
C ILE A 108 -18.20 -5.65 2.22
N ALA A 109 -18.46 -6.00 3.48
CA ALA A 109 -17.94 -5.24 4.63
C ALA A 109 -16.40 -5.24 4.71
N ALA A 110 -15.74 -6.32 4.25
CA ALA A 110 -14.29 -6.41 4.15
C ALA A 110 -13.72 -5.73 2.90
N MET A 111 -14.51 -5.57 1.83
CA MET A 111 -14.11 -4.92 0.57
C MET A 111 -14.24 -3.39 0.57
N VAL A 112 -14.76 -2.80 1.64
CA VAL A 112 -14.80 -1.34 1.80
C VAL A 112 -13.40 -0.82 2.16
N PRO A 113 -12.87 0.21 1.47
CA PRO A 113 -11.57 0.78 1.81
C PRO A 113 -11.60 1.31 3.26
N ARG A 114 -10.80 0.69 4.12
CA ARG A 114 -10.53 1.18 5.48
C ARG A 114 -9.42 2.22 5.39
N ASN A 115 -9.78 3.43 4.98
CA ASN A 115 -8.98 4.58 5.37
C ASN A 115 -9.07 4.70 6.90
N THR A 116 -7.91 4.76 7.57
CA THR A 116 -7.80 4.77 9.04
C THR A 116 -8.30 6.06 9.70
N LYS A 117 -8.78 7.03 8.91
CA LYS A 117 -9.32 8.31 9.38
C LYS A 117 -10.85 8.44 9.32
N ASP A 118 -11.55 7.49 8.71
CA ASP A 118 -12.99 7.63 8.48
C ASP A 118 -13.79 6.92 9.58
N GLU A 119 -14.36 7.70 10.51
CA GLU A 119 -15.22 7.21 11.59
C GLU A 119 -16.66 6.88 11.12
N THR A 120 -17.01 7.21 9.87
CA THR A 120 -18.37 6.99 9.33
C THR A 120 -18.34 6.39 7.92
N PRO A 121 -19.35 5.58 7.55
CA PRO A 121 -19.43 5.00 6.21
C PRO A 121 -19.55 6.09 5.12
N SER A 122 -18.89 5.89 3.98
CA SER A 122 -19.01 6.77 2.81
C SER A 122 -20.43 6.75 2.23
N ALA A 123 -20.78 7.75 1.41
CA ALA A 123 -22.11 7.83 0.79
C ALA A 123 -22.45 6.60 -0.07
N THR A 124 -21.48 6.06 -0.81
CA THR A 124 -21.62 4.81 -1.58
C THR A 124 -21.94 3.61 -0.69
N GLN A 125 -21.38 3.57 0.52
CA GLN A 125 -21.60 2.47 1.47
C GLN A 125 -22.98 2.53 2.11
N ARG A 126 -23.46 3.73 2.47
CA ARG A 126 -24.84 3.93 2.93
C ARG A 126 -25.85 3.51 1.86
N LEU A 127 -25.61 3.91 0.61
CA LEU A 127 -26.45 3.54 -0.53
C LEU A 127 -26.53 2.01 -0.74
N LEU A 128 -25.40 1.31 -0.63
CA LEU A 128 -25.36 -0.15 -0.76
C LEU A 128 -26.09 -0.87 0.40
N VAL A 129 -25.99 -0.35 1.63
CA VAL A 129 -26.72 -0.90 2.78
C VAL A 129 -28.23 -0.68 2.62
N GLU A 130 -28.67 0.51 2.24
CA GLU A 130 -30.09 0.77 2.03
C GLU A 130 -30.69 -0.07 0.90
N ALA A 131 -29.96 -0.29 -0.20
CA ALA A 131 -30.40 -1.14 -1.29
C ALA A 131 -30.56 -2.64 -0.93
N VAL A 132 -29.97 -3.09 0.18
CA VAL A 132 -30.01 -4.49 0.65
C VAL A 132 -31.10 -4.70 1.70
N TYR A 133 -31.49 -3.66 2.44
CA TYR A 133 -32.51 -3.72 3.49
C TYR A 133 -33.86 -3.10 3.09
N ALA A 134 -33.99 -2.61 1.85
CA ALA A 134 -35.25 -2.22 1.20
C ALA A 134 -35.79 -3.36 0.33
#